data_AF-A0A286C211-F1
#
_entry.id   AF-A0A286C211-F1
#
_cell.length_a   1.000
_cell.length_b   1.000
_cell.length_c   1.000
_cell.angle_alpha   90.00
_cell.angle_beta   90.00
_cell.angle_gamma   90.00
#
_symmetry.space_group_name_H-M   'P 1'
#
loop_
_entity.id
_entity.type
_entity.pdbx_description
1 polymer ?
#
loop_
_entity_poly.entity_id
_entity_poly.type
_entity_poly.pdbx_seq_one_letter_code
_entity_poly.pdbx_strand_id
1 'polypeptide(L)'
;MGALIFYIAIYFLGYYGAHLLNQLAGRAVIRNRRMAGLVLALTVGTVHAYKIISTSPPHDHGDGAGYALGLYVILPLTIITVAVLFLMWQDRQDEDMP
;
A
#
# COMPACT_ATOMS: atom_id res chain seq x y z
N MET A 1 -12.07 9.86 3.44
CA MET A 1 -12.25 8.94 2.28
C MET A 1 -11.13 9.00 1.24
N GLY A 2 -10.44 10.14 1.03
CA GLY A 2 -9.38 10.24 0.00
C GLY A 2 -8.11 9.42 0.22
N ALA A 3 -7.64 9.25 1.46
CA ALA A 3 -6.37 8.54 1.72
C ALA A 3 -6.43 7.05 1.35
N LEU A 4 -7.53 6.36 1.65
CA LEU A 4 -7.69 4.95 1.27
C LEU A 4 -7.65 4.79 -0.25
N ILE A 5 -8.41 5.61 -0.99
CA ILE A 5 -8.42 5.59 -2.46
C ILE A 5 -7.03 5.87 -3.02
N PHE A 6 -6.32 6.84 -2.44
CA PHE A 6 -4.94 7.14 -2.82
C PHE A 6 -4.02 5.91 -2.69
N TYR A 7 -4.02 5.23 -1.53
CA TYR A 7 -3.16 4.05 -1.37
C TYR A 7 -3.62 2.85 -2.19
N ILE A 8 -4.92 2.73 -2.52
CA ILE A 8 -5.40 1.75 -3.49
C ILE A 8 -4.80 2.01 -4.87
N ALA A 9 -4.80 3.27 -5.32
CA ALA A 9 -4.19 3.64 -6.60
C ALA A 9 -2.68 3.33 -6.61
N ILE A 10 -1.97 3.64 -5.53
CA ILE A 10 -0.54 3.32 -5.38
C ILE A 10 -0.30 1.80 -5.38
N TYR A 11 -1.15 1.04 -4.68
CA TYR A 11 -1.08 -0.43 -4.70
C TYR A 11 -1.20 -0.97 -6.12
N PHE A 12 -2.22 -0.52 -6.88
CA PHE A 12 -2.41 -0.97 -8.26
C PHE A 12 -1.29 -0.51 -9.19
N LEU A 13 -0.72 0.67 -8.96
CA LEU A 13 0.45 1.13 -9.71
C LEU A 13 1.64 0.18 -9.52
N GLY A 14 1.89 -0.30 -8.30
CA GLY A 14 2.95 -1.26 -8.03
C GLY A 14 2.63 -2.65 -8.60
N TYR A 15 1.37 -3.09 -8.49
CA TYR A 15 0.90 -4.37 -9.02
C TYR A 15 1.05 -4.45 -10.55
N TYR A 16 0.51 -3.46 -11.27
CA TYR A 16 0.59 -3.39 -12.72
C TYR A 16 1.97 -2.99 -13.21
N GLY A 17 2.70 -2.17 -12.46
CA GLY A 17 4.10 -1.86 -12.73
C GLY A 17 4.97 -3.11 -12.72
N ALA A 18 4.79 -4.00 -11.74
CA ALA A 18 5.47 -5.30 -11.73
C ALA A 18 5.10 -6.18 -12.93
N HIS A 19 3.83 -6.14 -13.36
CA HIS A 19 3.41 -6.85 -14.57
C HIS A 19 4.09 -6.30 -15.83
N LEU A 20 4.09 -4.98 -16.02
CA LEU A 20 4.72 -4.32 -17.16
C LEU A 20 6.23 -4.59 -17.18
N LEU A 21 6.89 -4.51 -16.03
CA LEU A 21 8.32 -4.79 -15.90
C LEU A 21 8.67 -6.22 -16.33
N ASN A 22 7.85 -7.20 -15.94
CA ASN A 22 8.04 -8.58 -16.39
C ASN A 22 7.88 -8.73 -17.91
N GLN A 23 6.92 -8.02 -18.52
CA GLN A 23 6.74 -8.03 -19.97
C GLN A 23 7.95 -7.43 -20.69
N LEU A 24 8.41 -6.26 -20.24
CA LEU A 24 9.56 -5.56 -20.82
C LEU A 24 10.86 -6.37 -20.65
N ALA A 25 11.02 -7.08 -19.55
CA ALA A 25 12.18 -7.92 -19.29
C ALA A 25 12.15 -9.26 -20.05
N GLY A 26 11.02 -9.64 -20.67
CA GLY A 26 10.83 -10.94 -21.30
C GLY A 26 10.91 -12.14 -20.34
N ARG A 27 10.90 -11.90 -19.02
CA ARG A 27 11.03 -12.91 -17.97
C ARG A 27 10.35 -12.46 -16.67
N ALA A 28 10.04 -13.42 -15.80
CA ALA A 28 9.45 -13.14 -14.50
C ALA A 28 10.52 -12.59 -13.51
N VAL A 29 10.73 -11.27 -13.52
CA VAL A 29 11.61 -10.59 -12.56
C VAL A 29 10.90 -10.45 -11.20
N ILE A 30 9.64 -10.05 -11.20
CA ILE A 30 8.81 -9.90 -10.01
C ILE A 30 7.68 -10.92 -10.09
N ARG A 31 7.87 -12.08 -9.45
CA ARG A 31 6.88 -13.18 -9.49
C ARG A 31 5.63 -12.83 -8.69
N ASN A 32 5.77 -12.29 -7.48
CA ASN A 32 4.64 -11.95 -6.63
C ASN A 32 4.21 -10.48 -6.80
N ARG A 33 3.26 -10.26 -7.72
CA ARG A 33 2.75 -8.92 -8.07
C ARG A 33 1.93 -8.29 -6.94
N ARG A 34 1.19 -9.09 -6.15
CA ARG A 34 0.44 -8.62 -4.97
C ARG A 34 1.39 -7.99 -3.94
N MET A 35 2.51 -8.65 -3.67
CA MET A 35 3.55 -8.11 -2.80
C MET A 35 4.23 -6.87 -3.38
N ALA A 36 4.44 -6.80 -4.69
CA ALA A 36 5.01 -5.61 -5.32
C ALA A 36 4.12 -4.36 -5.13
N GLY A 37 2.81 -4.51 -5.30
CA GLY A 37 1.83 -3.47 -4.99
C GLY A 37 1.87 -3.06 -3.52
N LEU A 38 1.90 -4.04 -2.60
CA LEU A 38 1.94 -3.78 -1.17
C LEU A 38 3.22 -3.05 -0.75
N VAL A 39 4.39 -3.48 -1.26
CA VAL A 39 5.68 -2.83 -1.00
C VAL A 39 5.65 -1.37 -1.45
N LEU A 40 5.15 -1.08 -2.65
CA LEU A 40 5.07 0.30 -3.13
C LEU A 40 4.15 1.16 -2.25
N ALA A 41 2.98 0.64 -1.88
CA ALA A 41 2.05 1.33 -0.98
C ALA A 41 2.68 1.64 0.38
N LEU A 42 3.40 0.68 0.97
CA LEU A 42 4.13 0.86 2.22
C LEU A 42 5.26 1.88 2.09
N THR A 43 6.03 1.86 0.99
CA THR A 43 7.10 2.84 0.75
C THR A 43 6.54 4.27 0.68
N VAL A 44 5.48 4.50 -0.10
CA VAL A 44 4.81 5.80 -0.17
C VAL A 44 4.21 6.18 1.19
N GLY A 45 3.65 5.21 1.91
CA GLY A 45 3.17 5.34 3.27
C GLY A 45 4.21 5.87 4.24
N THR A 46 5.41 5.30 4.22
CA THR A 46 6.53 5.74 5.07
C THR A 46 6.93 7.19 4.76
N VAL A 47 6.99 7.57 3.48
CA VAL A 47 7.30 8.96 3.08
C VAL A 47 6.20 9.92 3.55
N HIS A 48 4.93 9.51 3.43
CA HIS A 48 3.79 10.31 3.88
C HIS A 48 3.79 10.46 5.41
N ALA A 49 4.02 9.37 6.15
CA ALA A 49 4.16 9.39 7.61
C ALA A 49 5.29 10.32 8.06
N TYR A 50 6.46 10.22 7.41
CA TYR A 50 7.59 11.10 7.67
C TYR A 50 7.19 12.57 7.51
N LYS A 51 6.51 12.91 6.41
CA LYS A 51 6.03 14.29 6.17
C LYS A 51 5.09 14.79 7.26
N ILE A 52 4.16 13.94 7.74
CA ILE A 52 3.23 14.32 8.82
C ILE A 52 3.98 14.60 10.12
N ILE A 53 5.00 13.79 10.44
CA ILE A 53 5.77 13.93 11.68
C ILE A 53 6.76 15.10 11.60
N SER A 54 7.36 15.32 10.43
CA SER A 54 8.40 16.34 10.23
C SER A 54 7.85 17.74 9.97
N THR A 55 6.56 17.87 9.66
CA THR A 55 5.93 19.17 9.39
C THR A 55 5.22 19.64 10.65
N SER A 56 5.68 20.76 11.24
CA SER A 56 4.94 21.41 12.33
C SER A 56 3.54 21.78 11.82
N PRO A 57 2.45 21.38 12.51
CA PRO A 57 1.13 21.83 12.14
C PRO A 57 1.11 23.36 12.12
N PRO A 58 0.58 24.01 11.06
CA PRO A 58 0.26 25.42 11.15
C PRO A 58 -0.62 25.59 12.38
N HIS A 59 -0.26 26.53 13.25
CA HIS A 59 -1.05 26.91 14.40
C HIS A 59 -2.55 26.95 14.01
N ASP A 60 -3.41 26.28 14.81
CA ASP A 60 -4.89 26.32 14.75
C ASP A 60 -5.67 25.09 14.20
N HIS A 61 -5.05 23.90 14.11
CA HIS A 61 -5.81 22.65 13.96
C HIS A 61 -5.56 21.75 15.18
N GLY A 62 -6.58 21.61 16.04
CA GLY A 62 -6.55 20.85 17.30
C GLY A 62 -6.31 19.34 17.18
N ASP A 63 -6.12 18.84 15.96
CA ASP A 63 -5.81 17.44 15.69
C ASP A 63 -4.29 17.25 15.60
N GLY A 64 -3.70 16.68 16.65
CA GLY A 64 -2.25 16.44 16.69
C GLY A 64 -1.74 15.52 15.57
N ALA A 65 -0.44 15.57 15.29
CA ALA A 65 0.22 14.77 14.25
C ALA A 65 -0.10 13.25 14.34
N GLY A 66 -0.32 12.73 15.55
CA GLY A 66 -0.73 11.34 15.77
C GLY A 66 -2.12 11.01 15.22
N TYR A 67 -3.09 11.91 15.31
CA TYR A 67 -4.43 11.73 14.75
C TYR A 67 -4.37 11.66 13.21
N ALA A 68 -3.64 12.60 12.60
CA ALA A 68 -3.42 12.63 11.17
C ALA A 68 -2.70 11.37 10.67
N LEU A 69 -1.63 10.94 11.36
CA LEU A 69 -0.90 9.71 11.03
C LEU A 69 -1.81 8.48 11.10
N GLY A 70 -2.62 8.38 12.16
CA GLY A 70 -3.55 7.28 12.38
C GLY A 70 -4.57 7.14 11.25
N LEU A 71 -5.29 8.23 10.93
CA LEU A 71 -6.37 8.19 9.95
C LEU A 71 -5.90 8.21 8.49
N TYR A 72 -4.84 8.95 8.18
CA TYR A 72 -4.40 9.16 6.80
C TYR A 72 -3.28 8.23 6.35
N VAL A 73 -2.65 7.47 7.25
CA VAL A 73 -1.58 6.54 6.87
C VAL A 73 -1.79 5.15 7.46
N ILE A 74 -1.86 5.03 8.79
CA ILE A 74 -1.88 3.72 9.45
C ILE A 74 -3.16 2.95 9.08
N LEU A 75 -4.33 3.54 9.29
CA LEU A 75 -5.61 2.89 9.00
C LEU A 75 -5.74 2.41 7.54
N PRO A 76 -5.54 3.24 6.50
CA PRO A 76 -5.70 2.79 5.12
C PRO A 76 -4.67 1.73 4.71
N LEU A 77 -3.41 1.86 5.13
CA LEU A 77 -2.39 0.85 4.84
C LEU A 77 -2.67 -0.47 5.56
N THR A 78 -3.23 -0.43 6.76
CA THR A 78 -3.63 -1.63 7.50
C THR A 78 -4.75 -2.36 6.76
N ILE A 79 -5.79 -1.64 6.30
CA ILE A 79 -6.88 -2.20 5.50
C ILE A 79 -6.34 -2.87 4.23
N ILE A 80 -5.46 -2.18 3.49
CA ILE A 80 -4.85 -2.73 2.26
C ILE A 80 -4.01 -3.96 2.58
N THR A 81 -3.20 -3.92 3.64
CA THR A 81 -2.35 -5.05 4.04
C THR A 81 -3.19 -6.27 4.37
N VAL A 82 -4.24 -6.12 5.19
CA VAL A 82 -5.16 -7.21 5.53
C VAL A 82 -5.84 -7.76 4.29
N ALA A 83 -6.34 -6.91 3.40
CA ALA A 83 -6.99 -7.34 2.17
C ALA A 83 -6.03 -8.13 1.27
N VAL A 84 -4.80 -7.67 1.10
CA VAL A 84 -3.77 -8.36 0.30
C VAL A 84 -3.41 -9.71 0.91
N LEU A 85 -3.18 -9.77 2.21
CA LEU A 85 -2.86 -11.03 2.92
C LEU A 85 -4.01 -12.02 2.84
N PHE A 86 -5.25 -11.56 3.01
CA PHE A 86 -6.44 -12.39 2.88
C PHE A 86 -6.56 -12.99 1.47
N LEU A 87 -6.41 -12.16 0.43
CA LEU A 87 -6.49 -12.66 -0.96
C LEU A 87 -5.33 -13.60 -1.29
N MET A 88 -4.12 -13.33 -0.79
CA MET A 88 -2.98 -14.24 -0.96
C MET A 88 -3.19 -15.58 -0.24
N TRP A 89 -3.87 -15.57 0.90
CA TRP A 89 -4.22 -16.80 1.61
C TRP A 89 -5.30 -17.59 0.88
N GLN A 90 -6.31 -16.91 0.35
CA GLN A 90 -7.35 -17.53 -0.47
C GLN A 90 -6.77 -18.16 -1.74
N ASP A 91 -5.92 -17.45 -2.49
CA ASP A 91 -5.26 -17.99 -3.70
C ASP A 91 -4.52 -19.31 -3.42
N ARG A 92 -3.91 -19.44 -2.24
CA ARG A 92 -3.18 -20.66 -1.84
C ARG A 92 -4.12 -21.82 -1.53
N GLN A 93 -5.26 -21.55 -0.89
CA GLN A 93 -6.26 -22.59 -0.64
C GLN A 93 -6.87 -23.12 -1.94
N ASP A 94 -7.09 -22.23 -2.91
CA ASP A 94 -7.63 -22.60 -4.21
C ASP A 94 -6.61 -23.42 -5.03
N GLU A 95 -5.30 -23.16 -4.89
CA GLU A 95 -4.24 -23.99 -5.48
C GLU A 95 -4.10 -25.39 -4.83
N ASP A 96 -4.45 -25.51 -3.53
CA ASP A 96 -4.35 -26.76 -2.77
C ASP A 96 -5.59 -27.69 -2.93
N MET A 97 -6.67 -27.22 -3.57
CA MET A 97 -7.86 -28.03 -3.87
C MET A 97 -7.72 -28.71 -5.26
N PRO A 98 -7.76 -30.07 -5.33
CA PRO A 98 -7.52 -30.84 -6.56
C PRO A 98 -8.64 -30.78 -7.60
#